data_AF-A0A7G9SP36-F1
#
_entry.id   AF-A0A7G9SP36-F1
#
_cell.length_a   1.000
_cell.length_b   1.000
_cell.length_c   1.000
_cell.angle_alpha   90.00
_cell.angle_beta   90.00
_cell.angle_gamma   90.00
#
_symmetry.space_group_name_H-M   'P 1'
#
loop_
_entity.id
_entity.type
_entity.pdbx_description
1 polymer ?
#
loop_
_entity_poly.entity_id
_entity_poly.type
_entity_poly.pdbx_seq_one_letter_code
_entity_poly.pdbx_strand_id
1 'polypeptide(L)'
;MDSNPASGAPFPFDLKMPLRRSLIAYDGFFEIYTENQTYRLQHPTGDMSRKDFSPESTFVTTLVADAGSRNLTIARLILQTHECMQSAPLSAAERQRALTVLHACKDALLSCEDIANQLKTDVDSIIEGIKQSGFWQEGQSMKLPQHPSLQTQASTYLVHLNRSIRKICEFAFALLELDRKDNNFKDLAKRVGAKLGVDSMMYKYVHANVERIENLILLRNFDEHPGDTTTVLRNFHLAGPRAISAPTWELTGAKATAPKFIAEDAIEQTAYVRGIAENVVMFALNELIQPPLMIMQINEDHIDPAWPVRFRVHLDTSRMTFVSPNSRDPT
;
A
#
# COMPACT_ATOMS: atom_id res chain seq x y z
N MET A 1 -33.17 -6.12 0.15
CA MET A 1 -32.59 -7.19 -0.69
C MET A 1 -31.99 -6.49 -1.89
N ASP A 2 -30.79 -5.95 -1.75
CA ASP A 2 -30.07 -5.32 -2.84
C ASP A 2 -28.87 -6.20 -3.18
N SER A 3 -29.04 -6.95 -4.26
CA SER A 3 -28.00 -7.77 -4.86
C SER A 3 -26.85 -6.86 -5.31
N ASN A 4 -25.63 -7.18 -4.88
CA ASN A 4 -24.40 -6.65 -5.43
C ASN A 4 -24.45 -6.71 -6.97
N PRO A 5 -24.43 -5.57 -7.70
CA PRO A 5 -24.69 -5.55 -9.14
C PRO A 5 -23.53 -6.10 -9.99
N ALA A 6 -22.41 -6.51 -9.38
CA ALA A 6 -21.19 -6.90 -10.09
C ALA A 6 -20.98 -8.41 -10.27
N SER A 7 -21.79 -9.31 -9.69
CA SER A 7 -21.60 -10.75 -9.88
C SER A 7 -22.47 -11.30 -11.01
N GLY A 8 -21.97 -11.25 -12.26
CA GLY A 8 -22.39 -12.19 -13.31
C GLY A 8 -23.05 -11.64 -14.58
N ALA A 9 -23.21 -10.33 -14.76
CA ALA A 9 -23.68 -9.77 -16.03
C ALA A 9 -22.49 -9.23 -16.85
N PRO A 10 -22.36 -9.55 -18.15
CA PRO A 10 -21.36 -8.92 -19.01
C PRO A 10 -21.63 -7.40 -19.08
N PHE A 11 -20.63 -6.60 -18.73
CA PHE A 11 -20.71 -5.14 -18.85
C PHE A 11 -20.88 -4.75 -20.33
N PRO A 12 -21.80 -3.82 -20.66
CA PRO A 12 -22.16 -3.52 -22.04
C PRO A 12 -21.15 -2.63 -22.79
N PHE A 13 -19.95 -2.39 -22.25
CA PHE A 13 -19.00 -1.43 -22.82
C PHE A 13 -17.74 -2.12 -23.39
N ASP A 14 -17.67 -2.17 -24.72
CA ASP A 14 -16.43 -2.40 -25.46
C ASP A 14 -15.65 -1.07 -25.57
N LEU A 15 -15.19 -0.57 -24.41
CA LEU A 15 -14.24 0.53 -24.38
C LEU A 15 -12.95 0.02 -25.02
N LYS A 16 -12.63 0.49 -26.23
CA LYS A 16 -11.35 0.28 -26.93
C LYS A 16 -10.21 0.96 -26.16
N MET A 17 -9.95 0.53 -24.94
CA MET A 17 -8.78 0.88 -24.17
C MET A 17 -7.72 -0.22 -24.35
N PRO A 18 -6.45 0.13 -24.60
CA PRO A 18 -5.40 -0.85 -24.72
C PRO A 18 -5.29 -1.63 -23.41
N LEU A 19 -5.57 -2.95 -23.47
CA LEU A 19 -5.24 -3.96 -22.46
C LEU A 19 -5.74 -3.64 -21.03
N ARG A 20 -7.07 -3.60 -20.85
CA ARG A 20 -7.71 -3.61 -19.52
C ARG A 20 -7.36 -4.90 -18.79
N ARG A 21 -6.70 -4.81 -17.62
CA ARG A 21 -6.41 -5.97 -16.77
C ARG A 21 -7.48 -6.16 -15.69
N SER A 22 -8.00 -5.09 -15.11
CA SER A 22 -9.04 -5.16 -14.08
C SER A 22 -9.93 -3.92 -14.03
N LEU A 23 -11.15 -4.09 -13.50
CA LEU A 23 -12.09 -3.02 -13.15
C LEU A 23 -12.61 -3.30 -11.75
N ILE A 24 -12.50 -2.33 -10.85
CA ILE A 24 -12.97 -2.46 -9.47
C ILE A 24 -13.99 -1.35 -9.20
N ALA A 25 -15.12 -1.75 -8.62
CA ALA A 25 -16.16 -0.84 -8.19
C ALA A 25 -15.85 -0.26 -6.80
N TYR A 26 -16.05 1.03 -6.66
CA TYR A 26 -16.04 1.76 -5.41
C TYR A 26 -17.36 2.51 -5.23
N ASP A 27 -17.55 3.12 -4.06
CA ASP A 27 -18.71 3.95 -3.81
C ASP A 27 -18.66 5.21 -4.71
N GLY A 28 -19.57 5.28 -5.68
CA GLY A 28 -19.69 6.40 -6.63
C GLY A 28 -18.71 6.39 -7.82
N PHE A 29 -17.87 5.37 -8.02
CA PHE A 29 -17.00 5.28 -9.21
C PHE A 29 -16.47 3.87 -9.48
N PHE A 30 -15.87 3.67 -10.66
CA PHE A 30 -14.98 2.52 -10.91
C PHE A 30 -13.54 2.99 -11.13
N GLU A 31 -12.57 2.13 -10.82
CA GLU A 31 -11.21 2.28 -11.34
C GLU A 31 -10.87 1.16 -12.33
N ILE A 32 -10.34 1.58 -13.48
CA ILE A 32 -9.80 0.73 -14.53
C ILE A 32 -8.28 0.69 -14.36
N TYR A 33 -7.75 -0.51 -14.21
CA TYR A 33 -6.31 -0.74 -14.10
C TYR A 33 -5.80 -1.31 -15.43
N THR A 34 -5.06 -0.49 -16.17
CA THR A 34 -4.23 -0.94 -17.30
C THR A 34 -2.87 -1.38 -16.78
N GLU A 35 -1.93 -1.79 -17.63
CA GLU A 35 -0.60 -2.19 -17.18
C GLU A 35 0.18 -1.07 -16.48
N ASN A 36 0.09 0.16 -17.00
CA ASN A 36 0.91 1.28 -16.53
C ASN A 36 0.11 2.43 -15.93
N GLN A 37 -1.21 2.47 -16.11
CA GLN A 37 -2.04 3.61 -15.71
C GLN A 37 -3.35 3.16 -15.05
N THR A 38 -3.83 3.99 -14.12
CA THR A 38 -5.14 3.82 -13.48
C THR A 38 -6.05 4.97 -13.89
N TYR A 39 -7.24 4.62 -14.36
CA TYR A 39 -8.28 5.57 -14.73
C TYR A 39 -9.47 5.43 -13.80
N ARG A 40 -10.08 6.55 -13.45
CA ARG A 40 -11.37 6.60 -12.78
C ARG A 40 -12.47 6.80 -13.81
N LEU A 41 -13.50 5.96 -13.74
CA LEU A 41 -14.70 6.04 -14.54
C LEU A 41 -15.87 6.45 -13.66
N GLN A 42 -16.55 7.54 -14.02
CA GLN A 42 -17.68 8.11 -13.28
C GLN A 42 -18.79 8.55 -14.23
N HIS A 43 -20.04 8.43 -13.80
CA HIS A 43 -21.14 9.11 -14.48
C HIS A 43 -21.04 10.63 -14.23
N PRO A 44 -21.38 11.49 -15.21
CA PRO A 44 -21.28 12.95 -15.07
C PRO A 44 -22.03 13.52 -13.86
N THR A 45 -23.11 12.86 -13.42
CA THR A 45 -23.89 13.30 -12.25
C THR A 45 -23.28 12.85 -10.92
N GLY A 46 -22.25 12.01 -10.94
CA GLY A 46 -21.68 11.37 -9.75
C GLY A 46 -22.49 10.19 -9.21
N ASP A 47 -23.70 9.95 -9.74
CA ASP A 47 -24.53 8.80 -9.37
C ASP A 47 -24.21 7.60 -10.27
N MET A 48 -23.84 6.48 -9.65
CA MET A 48 -23.53 5.22 -10.31
C MET A 48 -24.65 4.19 -10.11
N SER A 49 -25.89 4.65 -9.98
CA SER A 49 -27.06 3.78 -9.87
C SER A 49 -27.26 2.95 -11.14
N ARG A 50 -27.73 1.71 -11.01
CA ARG A 50 -27.97 0.78 -12.12
C ARG A 50 -28.96 1.34 -13.17
N LYS A 51 -29.77 2.33 -12.81
CA LYS A 51 -30.74 2.98 -13.69
C LYS A 51 -30.06 3.88 -14.73
N ASP A 52 -28.83 4.31 -14.44
CA ASP A 52 -28.06 5.22 -15.28
C ASP A 52 -27.06 4.50 -16.20
N PHE A 53 -27.08 3.15 -16.23
CA PHE A 53 -26.26 2.33 -17.13
C PHE A 53 -27.06 1.89 -18.35
N SER A 54 -27.39 2.84 -19.23
CA SER A 54 -27.85 2.54 -20.58
C SER A 54 -26.65 2.49 -21.53
N PRO A 55 -26.73 1.81 -22.69
CA PRO A 55 -25.69 1.86 -23.72
C PRO A 55 -25.40 3.29 -24.22
N GLU A 56 -26.33 4.22 -24.05
CA GLU A 56 -26.19 5.63 -24.44
C GLU A 56 -25.64 6.52 -23.31
N SER A 57 -25.41 5.96 -22.13
CA SER A 57 -24.92 6.71 -20.97
C SER A 57 -23.50 7.19 -21.23
N THR A 58 -23.27 8.49 -21.03
CA THR A 58 -21.94 9.09 -21.15
C THR A 58 -21.20 8.88 -19.83
N PHE A 59 -19.93 8.47 -19.90
CA PHE A 59 -19.06 8.37 -18.74
C PHE A 59 -17.86 9.29 -18.90
N VAL A 60 -17.46 9.90 -17.78
CA VAL A 60 -16.21 10.65 -17.68
C VAL A 60 -15.12 9.68 -17.26
N THR A 61 -14.05 9.64 -18.05
CA THR A 61 -12.83 8.89 -17.71
C THR A 61 -11.70 9.86 -17.40
N THR A 62 -11.10 9.71 -16.23
CA THR A 62 -10.02 10.59 -15.73
C THR A 62 -8.81 9.75 -15.39
N LEU A 63 -7.63 10.10 -15.89
CA LEU A 63 -6.37 9.51 -15.42
C LEU A 63 -6.14 9.92 -13.96
N VAL A 64 -6.01 8.95 -13.05
CA VAL A 64 -5.83 9.22 -11.60
C VAL A 64 -4.47 8.80 -11.07
N ALA A 65 -3.74 7.96 -11.79
CA ALA A 65 -2.36 7.63 -11.48
C ALA A 65 -1.60 7.12 -12.72
N ASP A 66 -0.33 7.49 -12.82
CA ASP A 66 0.66 6.92 -13.76
C ASP A 66 1.24 5.59 -13.24
N ALA A 67 0.38 4.80 -12.61
CA ALA A 67 0.66 3.46 -12.12
C ALA A 67 -0.51 2.55 -12.45
N GLY A 68 -0.22 1.33 -12.90
CA GLY A 68 -1.22 0.32 -13.26
C GLY A 68 -0.92 -1.04 -12.63
N SER A 69 -1.38 -2.13 -13.24
CA SER A 69 -1.21 -3.49 -12.73
C SER A 69 0.25 -3.92 -12.60
N ARG A 70 1.21 -3.26 -13.25
CA ARG A 70 2.66 -3.51 -13.07
C ARG A 70 3.22 -2.94 -11.77
N ASN A 71 2.56 -1.93 -11.20
CA ASN A 71 2.99 -1.33 -9.95
C ASN A 71 2.69 -2.29 -8.78
N LEU A 72 3.68 -2.52 -7.91
CA LEU A 72 3.55 -3.48 -6.81
C LEU A 72 2.47 -3.08 -5.80
N THR A 73 2.31 -1.79 -5.52
CA THR A 73 1.24 -1.30 -4.62
C THR A 73 -0.13 -1.64 -5.20
N ILE A 74 -0.36 -1.37 -6.49
CA ILE A 74 -1.64 -1.70 -7.13
C ILE A 74 -1.85 -3.22 -7.21
N ALA A 75 -0.87 -3.96 -7.72
CA ALA A 75 -1.00 -5.40 -7.93
C ALA A 75 -1.23 -6.14 -6.63
N ARG A 76 -0.36 -5.93 -5.64
CA ARG A 76 -0.30 -6.74 -4.42
C ARG A 76 -1.27 -6.27 -3.34
N LEU A 77 -1.57 -4.97 -3.27
CA LEU A 77 -2.49 -4.45 -2.27
C LEU A 77 -3.94 -4.41 -2.75
N ILE A 78 -4.19 -4.06 -4.01
CA ILE A 78 -5.55 -3.86 -4.52
C ILE A 78 -6.03 -5.04 -5.35
N LEU A 79 -5.36 -5.35 -6.46
CA LEU A 79 -5.86 -6.34 -7.41
C LEU A 79 -5.91 -7.74 -6.77
N GLN A 80 -4.82 -8.15 -6.15
CA GLN A 80 -4.71 -9.40 -5.40
C GLN A 80 -5.76 -9.48 -4.29
N THR A 81 -5.86 -8.44 -3.47
CA THR A 81 -6.82 -8.43 -2.36
C THR A 81 -8.26 -8.49 -2.86
N HIS A 82 -8.58 -7.76 -3.92
CA HIS A 82 -9.91 -7.78 -4.52
C HIS A 82 -10.27 -9.18 -5.03
N GLU A 83 -9.32 -9.91 -5.62
CA GLU A 83 -9.48 -11.30 -6.04
C GLU A 83 -9.68 -12.23 -4.83
N CYS A 84 -8.82 -12.16 -3.82
CA CYS A 84 -8.93 -12.97 -2.61
C CYS A 84 -10.23 -12.73 -1.84
N MET A 85 -10.70 -11.48 -1.75
CA MET A 85 -11.97 -11.11 -1.09
C MET A 85 -13.21 -11.70 -1.77
N GLN A 86 -13.13 -12.13 -3.04
CA GLN A 86 -14.25 -12.83 -3.67
C GLN A 86 -14.53 -14.18 -3.03
N SER A 87 -13.50 -14.81 -2.45
CA SER A 87 -13.58 -16.13 -1.81
C SER A 87 -13.86 -16.05 -0.31
N ALA A 88 -13.76 -14.86 0.29
CA ALA A 88 -14.07 -14.65 1.70
C ALA A 88 -15.60 -14.50 1.90
N PRO A 89 -16.16 -14.99 3.02
CA PRO A 89 -17.59 -14.92 3.33
C PRO A 89 -18.02 -13.52 3.81
N LEU A 90 -17.72 -12.49 3.01
CA LEU A 90 -18.02 -11.10 3.28
C LEU A 90 -19.32 -10.68 2.60
N SER A 91 -20.17 -9.95 3.33
CA SER A 91 -21.27 -9.21 2.73
C SER A 91 -20.75 -8.13 1.76
N ALA A 92 -21.61 -7.66 0.86
CA ALA A 92 -21.27 -6.59 -0.07
C ALA A 92 -20.83 -5.31 0.67
N ALA A 93 -21.47 -4.99 1.80
CA ALA A 93 -21.15 -3.82 2.61
C ALA A 93 -19.77 -3.95 3.29
N GLU A 94 -19.43 -5.13 3.84
CA GLU A 94 -18.11 -5.39 4.43
C GLU A 94 -17.01 -5.30 3.38
N ARG A 95 -17.22 -5.94 2.23
CA ARG A 95 -16.27 -5.90 1.12
C ARG A 95 -16.05 -4.46 0.62
N GLN A 96 -17.12 -3.67 0.50
CA GLN A 96 -17.01 -2.28 0.08
C GLN A 96 -16.25 -1.43 1.11
N ARG A 97 -16.53 -1.61 2.41
CA ARG A 97 -15.78 -0.92 3.48
C ARG A 97 -14.29 -1.28 3.43
N ALA A 98 -13.97 -2.55 3.30
CA ALA A 98 -12.59 -3.04 3.19
C ALA A 98 -11.88 -2.45 1.96
N LEU A 99 -12.54 -2.45 0.79
CA LEU A 99 -12.02 -1.86 -0.44
C LEU A 99 -11.79 -0.34 -0.32
N THR A 100 -12.68 0.40 0.33
CA THR A 100 -12.52 1.84 0.55
C THR A 100 -11.30 2.13 1.43
N VAL A 101 -11.07 1.33 2.48
CA VAL A 101 -9.88 1.48 3.33
C VAL A 101 -8.61 1.16 2.56
N LEU A 102 -8.61 0.09 1.76
CA LEU A 102 -7.47 -0.30 0.92
C LEU A 102 -7.17 0.74 -0.15
N HIS A 103 -8.19 1.30 -0.79
CA HIS A 103 -8.04 2.36 -1.79
C HIS A 103 -7.35 3.59 -1.19
N ALA A 104 -7.78 4.02 0.00
CA ALA A 104 -7.10 5.10 0.72
C ALA A 104 -5.67 4.75 1.15
N CYS A 105 -5.37 3.48 1.41
CA CYS A 105 -4.02 2.99 1.67
C CYS A 105 -3.15 3.00 0.39
N LYS A 106 -3.72 2.55 -0.73
CA LYS A 106 -3.10 2.57 -2.07
C LYS A 106 -2.72 4.00 -2.44
N ASP A 107 -3.64 4.95 -2.37
CA ASP A 107 -3.36 6.35 -2.70
C ASP A 107 -2.23 6.92 -1.85
N ALA A 108 -2.22 6.64 -0.53
CA ALA A 108 -1.16 7.10 0.35
C ALA A 108 0.21 6.46 0.03
N LEU A 109 0.24 5.17 -0.29
CA LEU A 109 1.47 4.48 -0.69
C LEU A 109 1.99 4.93 -2.05
N LEU A 110 1.12 5.15 -3.03
CA LEU A 110 1.51 5.71 -4.34
C LEU A 110 2.11 7.11 -4.17
N SER A 111 1.51 7.97 -3.33
CA SER A 111 2.12 9.27 -3.01
C SER A 111 3.51 9.12 -2.37
N CYS A 112 3.71 8.13 -1.49
CA CYS A 112 5.03 7.85 -0.95
C CYS A 112 6.03 7.41 -2.03
N GLU A 113 5.62 6.54 -2.95
CA GLU A 113 6.46 6.08 -4.07
C GLU A 113 6.86 7.25 -4.98
N ASP A 114 5.92 8.10 -5.37
CA ASP A 114 6.17 9.27 -6.21
C ASP A 114 7.15 10.24 -5.55
N ILE A 115 6.93 10.57 -4.27
CA ILE A 115 7.82 11.49 -3.54
C ILE A 115 9.22 10.88 -3.35
N ALA A 116 9.31 9.59 -3.00
CA ALA A 116 10.60 8.93 -2.81
C ALA A 116 11.41 8.85 -4.12
N ASN A 117 10.75 8.52 -5.24
CA ASN A 117 11.38 8.48 -6.56
C ASN A 117 11.81 9.87 -7.02
N GLN A 118 11.00 10.89 -6.77
CA GLN A 118 11.33 12.27 -7.08
C GLN A 118 12.53 12.75 -6.25
N LEU A 119 12.52 12.53 -4.94
CA LEU A 119 13.66 12.83 -4.05
C LEU A 119 14.94 12.16 -4.55
N LYS A 120 14.88 10.88 -4.94
CA LYS A 120 16.03 10.16 -5.48
C LYS A 120 16.55 10.79 -6.77
N THR A 121 15.64 11.09 -7.71
CA THR A 121 15.98 11.71 -8.99
C THR A 121 16.63 13.09 -8.78
N ASP A 122 16.06 13.92 -7.91
CA ASP A 122 16.55 15.26 -7.62
C ASP A 122 17.92 15.22 -6.92
N VAL A 123 18.08 14.34 -5.92
CA VAL A 123 19.35 14.15 -5.21
C VAL A 123 20.44 13.62 -6.15
N ASP A 124 20.13 12.63 -6.98
CA ASP A 124 21.08 12.07 -7.95
C ASP A 124 21.52 13.12 -8.98
N SER A 125 20.57 13.92 -9.48
CA SER A 125 20.87 15.01 -10.42
C SER A 125 21.83 16.03 -9.80
N ILE A 126 21.62 16.40 -8.53
CA ILE A 126 22.53 17.30 -7.81
C ILE A 126 23.90 16.63 -7.62
N ILE A 127 23.95 15.35 -7.25
CA ILE A 127 25.19 14.59 -7.07
C ILE A 127 25.98 14.51 -8.38
N GLU A 128 25.32 14.25 -9.51
CA GLU A 128 25.99 14.22 -10.81
C GLU A 128 26.47 15.61 -11.25
N GLY A 129 25.68 16.66 -10.99
CA GLY A 129 26.12 18.04 -11.21
C GLY A 129 27.40 18.38 -10.44
N ILE A 130 27.50 17.93 -9.19
CA ILE A 130 28.70 18.06 -8.35
C ILE A 130 29.88 17.31 -8.97
N LYS A 131 29.69 16.05 -9.39
CA LYS A 131 30.76 15.22 -9.96
C LYS A 131 31.32 15.80 -11.25
N GLN A 132 30.46 16.39 -12.09
CA GLN A 132 30.85 16.96 -13.37
C GLN A 132 31.53 18.32 -13.26
N SER A 133 31.01 19.20 -12.40
CA SER A 133 31.43 20.61 -12.34
C SER A 133 32.42 20.90 -11.20
N GLY A 134 32.62 19.95 -10.29
CA GLY A 134 33.30 20.21 -9.03
C GLY A 134 32.52 21.18 -8.13
N PHE A 135 33.18 21.68 -7.08
CA PHE A 135 32.59 22.67 -6.19
C PHE A 135 32.93 24.09 -6.65
N TRP A 136 31.94 24.98 -6.58
CA TRP A 136 32.20 26.41 -6.68
C TRP A 136 32.82 26.91 -5.37
N GLN A 137 34.14 27.09 -5.38
CA GLN A 137 34.89 27.70 -4.31
C GLN A 137 35.33 29.12 -4.72
N GLU A 138 34.75 30.14 -4.09
CA GLU A 138 35.18 31.53 -4.23
C GLU A 138 35.95 31.96 -2.98
N GLY A 139 37.28 31.90 -3.06
CA GLY A 139 38.18 32.21 -1.94
C GLY A 139 38.00 31.24 -0.78
N GLN A 140 37.63 31.77 0.39
CA GLN A 140 37.32 30.98 1.60
C GLN A 140 35.86 30.52 1.68
N SER A 141 35.00 30.94 0.73
CA SER A 141 33.59 30.55 0.71
C SER A 141 33.36 29.35 -0.22
N MET A 142 32.62 28.37 0.28
CA MET A 142 32.17 27.21 -0.51
C MET A 142 30.66 27.28 -0.63
N LYS A 143 30.15 27.28 -1.86
CA LYS A 143 28.71 27.21 -2.10
C LYS A 143 28.28 25.75 -2.15
N LEU A 144 27.64 25.28 -1.08
CA LEU A 144 27.05 23.94 -1.07
C LEU A 144 25.79 23.92 -1.94
N PRO A 145 25.60 22.88 -2.76
CA PRO A 145 24.31 22.68 -3.43
C PRO A 145 23.23 22.46 -2.38
N GLN A 146 21.99 22.77 -2.73
CA GLN A 146 20.83 22.60 -1.85
C GLN A 146 19.70 22.01 -2.66
N HIS A 147 18.97 21.06 -2.06
CA HIS A 147 17.68 20.63 -2.59
C HIS A 147 16.59 21.59 -2.07
N PRO A 148 15.98 22.43 -2.92
CA PRO A 148 15.15 23.55 -2.47
C PRO A 148 13.86 23.14 -1.75
N SER A 149 13.28 21.99 -2.12
CA SER A 149 12.00 21.51 -1.57
C SER A 149 12.17 20.34 -0.60
N LEU A 150 13.38 20.11 -0.07
CA LEU A 150 13.69 18.92 0.72
C LEU A 150 12.78 18.79 1.94
N GLN A 151 12.66 19.86 2.72
CA GLN A 151 11.85 19.89 3.94
C GLN A 151 10.39 19.55 3.64
N THR A 152 9.81 20.21 2.63
CA THR A 152 8.41 20.02 2.24
C THR A 152 8.16 18.60 1.71
N GLN A 153 9.04 18.08 0.86
CA GLN A 153 8.90 16.72 0.33
C GLN A 153 9.06 15.66 1.43
N ALA A 154 10.07 15.79 2.30
CA ALA A 154 10.30 14.86 3.40
C ALA A 154 9.14 14.85 4.40
N SER A 155 8.63 16.03 4.80
CA SER A 155 7.46 16.12 5.70
C SER A 155 6.21 15.54 5.05
N THR A 156 5.94 15.88 3.78
CA THR A 156 4.80 15.32 3.02
C THR A 156 4.89 13.80 2.90
N TYR A 157 6.07 13.27 2.60
CA TYR A 157 6.34 11.83 2.57
C TYR A 157 5.97 11.15 3.90
N LEU A 158 6.46 11.68 5.03
CA LEU A 158 6.21 11.12 6.35
C LEU A 158 4.72 11.17 6.74
N VAL A 159 3.99 12.20 6.30
CA VAL A 159 2.53 12.28 6.47
C VAL A 159 1.82 11.14 5.72
N HIS A 160 2.16 10.91 4.45
CA HIS A 160 1.57 9.82 3.67
C HIS A 160 1.97 8.43 4.19
N LEU A 161 3.20 8.27 4.67
CA LEU A 161 3.69 7.01 5.25
C LEU A 161 2.89 6.67 6.52
N ASN A 162 2.74 7.63 7.43
CA ASN A 162 1.95 7.45 8.64
C ASN A 162 0.45 7.25 8.34
N ARG A 163 -0.09 7.93 7.30
CA ARG A 163 -1.46 7.69 6.82
C ARG A 163 -1.63 6.24 6.34
N SER A 164 -0.65 5.70 5.60
CA SER A 164 -0.65 4.30 5.15
C SER A 164 -0.68 3.34 6.33
N ILE A 165 0.18 3.53 7.33
CA ILE A 165 0.21 2.72 8.56
C ILE A 165 -1.14 2.72 9.27
N ARG A 166 -1.76 3.89 9.43
CA ARG A 166 -3.09 4.01 10.04
C ARG A 166 -4.17 3.28 9.24
N LYS A 167 -4.08 3.30 7.90
CA LYS A 167 -5.03 2.58 7.03
C LYS A 167 -4.84 1.07 7.08
N ILE A 168 -3.62 0.57 7.28
CA ILE A 168 -3.37 -0.85 7.54
C ILE A 168 -4.07 -1.30 8.84
N CYS A 169 -3.94 -0.52 9.92
CA CYS A 169 -4.66 -0.82 11.17
C CYS A 169 -6.18 -0.75 11.00
N GLU A 170 -6.68 0.25 10.26
CA GLU A 170 -8.10 0.40 9.93
C GLU A 170 -8.65 -0.77 9.12
N PHE A 171 -7.85 -1.33 8.22
CA PHE A 171 -8.24 -2.49 7.41
C PHE A 171 -8.47 -3.71 8.30
N ALA A 172 -7.53 -4.01 9.19
CA ALA A 172 -7.66 -5.11 10.15
C ALA A 172 -8.92 -4.95 11.02
N PHE A 173 -9.21 -3.73 11.49
CA PHE A 173 -10.45 -3.42 12.20
C PHE A 173 -11.69 -3.69 11.34
N ALA A 174 -11.71 -3.22 10.09
CA ALA A 174 -12.84 -3.36 9.19
C ALA A 174 -13.15 -4.81 8.82
N LEU A 175 -12.13 -5.68 8.81
CA LEU A 175 -12.25 -7.05 8.34
C LEU A 175 -12.44 -8.08 9.48
N LEU A 176 -11.84 -7.86 10.65
CA LEU A 176 -11.85 -8.83 11.76
C LEU A 176 -12.82 -8.48 12.90
N GLU A 177 -13.64 -7.44 12.71
CA GLU A 177 -14.59 -6.97 13.72
C GLU A 177 -13.92 -6.75 15.08
N LEU A 178 -12.80 -6.01 15.08
CA LEU A 178 -12.15 -5.60 16.32
C LEU A 178 -13.03 -4.59 17.05
N ASP A 179 -12.90 -4.49 18.38
CA ASP A 179 -13.78 -3.69 19.25
C ASP A 179 -13.68 -2.17 19.01
N ARG A 180 -12.52 -1.66 18.57
CA ARG A 180 -12.38 -0.28 18.06
C ARG A 180 -11.21 -0.18 17.09
N LYS A 181 -11.13 0.95 16.39
CA LYS A 181 -10.06 1.25 15.45
C LYS A 181 -8.74 1.59 16.16
N ASP A 182 -7.64 0.99 15.71
CA ASP A 182 -6.28 1.33 16.14
C ASP A 182 -5.57 2.26 15.14
N ASN A 183 -4.55 2.98 15.63
CA ASN A 183 -3.73 3.88 14.82
C ASN A 183 -2.23 3.53 14.82
N ASN A 184 -1.85 2.45 15.50
CA ASN A 184 -0.48 1.97 15.64
C ASN A 184 -0.47 0.43 15.80
N PHE A 185 0.70 -0.18 15.60
CA PHE A 185 0.84 -1.64 15.63
C PHE A 185 0.86 -2.22 17.05
N LYS A 186 1.28 -1.46 18.05
CA LYS A 186 1.29 -1.92 19.44
C LYS A 186 -0.12 -2.22 19.95
N ASP A 187 -1.06 -1.31 19.69
CA ASP A 187 -2.46 -1.52 20.07
C ASP A 187 -3.14 -2.54 19.17
N LEU A 188 -2.85 -2.53 17.86
CA LEU A 188 -3.33 -3.57 16.94
C LEU A 188 -2.88 -4.98 17.35
N ALA A 189 -1.62 -5.17 17.76
CA ALA A 189 -1.11 -6.46 18.20
C ALA A 189 -1.88 -6.99 19.42
N LYS A 190 -2.11 -6.15 20.43
CA LYS A 190 -2.89 -6.52 21.63
C LYS A 190 -4.29 -7.00 21.24
N ARG A 191 -4.90 -6.31 20.28
CA ARG A 191 -6.25 -6.54 19.78
C ARG A 191 -6.42 -7.80 18.97
N VAL A 192 -5.55 -7.96 17.99
CA VAL A 192 -5.47 -9.18 17.20
C VAL A 192 -5.19 -10.37 18.12
N GLY A 193 -4.31 -10.22 19.11
CA GLY A 193 -4.03 -11.25 20.10
C GLY A 193 -5.25 -11.61 20.96
N ALA A 194 -6.06 -10.63 21.36
CA ALA A 194 -7.29 -10.87 22.10
C ALA A 194 -8.40 -11.53 21.25
N LYS A 195 -8.49 -11.19 19.95
CA LYS A 195 -9.52 -11.72 19.04
C LYS A 195 -9.17 -13.10 18.47
N LEU A 196 -7.93 -13.29 18.01
CA LEU A 196 -7.49 -14.49 17.26
C LEU A 196 -6.56 -15.40 18.08
N GLY A 197 -6.12 -14.96 19.25
CA GLY A 197 -5.10 -15.65 20.05
C GLY A 197 -3.68 -15.31 19.62
N VAL A 198 -2.75 -15.42 20.57
CA VAL A 198 -1.32 -15.10 20.39
C VAL A 198 -0.59 -16.07 19.46
N ASP A 199 -1.21 -17.21 19.14
CA ASP A 199 -0.65 -18.19 18.23
C ASP A 199 -0.98 -17.95 16.76
N SER A 200 -1.96 -17.09 16.47
CA SER A 200 -2.34 -16.73 15.10
C SER A 200 -1.17 -16.12 14.33
N MET A 201 -1.08 -16.42 13.03
CA MET A 201 -0.03 -15.87 12.17
C MET A 201 -0.12 -14.34 12.12
N MET A 202 -1.34 -13.80 12.11
CA MET A 202 -1.56 -12.36 12.11
C MET A 202 -1.02 -11.69 13.37
N TYR A 203 -1.28 -12.23 14.56
CA TYR A 203 -0.72 -11.68 15.79
C TYR A 203 0.81 -11.69 15.74
N LYS A 204 1.41 -12.85 15.43
CA LYS A 204 2.86 -13.02 15.37
C LYS A 204 3.49 -12.01 14.42
N TYR A 205 2.88 -11.82 13.24
CA TYR A 205 3.35 -10.88 12.25
C TYR A 205 3.23 -9.42 12.69
N VAL A 206 2.05 -9.00 13.18
CA VAL A 206 1.85 -7.60 13.64
C VAL A 206 2.79 -7.30 14.82
N HIS A 207 2.88 -8.22 15.79
CA HIS A 207 3.73 -8.09 16.97
C HIS A 207 5.22 -7.96 16.60
N ALA A 208 5.71 -8.80 15.68
CA ALA A 208 7.11 -8.77 15.23
C ALA A 208 7.51 -7.43 14.57
N ASN A 209 6.54 -6.66 14.07
CA ASN A 209 6.79 -5.40 13.36
C ASN A 209 6.49 -4.15 14.20
N VAL A 210 6.09 -4.29 15.49
CA VAL A 210 5.72 -3.17 16.36
C VAL A 210 6.84 -2.14 16.45
N GLU A 211 8.06 -2.56 16.83
CA GLU A 211 9.18 -1.65 17.06
C GLU A 211 9.52 -0.84 15.81
N ARG A 212 9.62 -1.51 14.66
CA ARG A 212 9.96 -0.84 13.40
C ARG A 212 8.87 0.14 12.96
N ILE A 213 7.61 -0.21 13.10
CA ILE A 213 6.49 0.69 12.78
C ILE A 213 6.45 1.88 13.76
N GLU A 214 6.71 1.67 15.05
CA GLU A 214 6.82 2.75 16.03
C GLU A 214 7.92 3.74 15.63
N ASN A 215 9.09 3.26 15.23
CA ASN A 215 10.19 4.11 14.76
C ASN A 215 9.78 4.97 13.55
N LEU A 216 9.02 4.43 12.60
CA LEU A 216 8.50 5.19 11.45
C LEU A 216 7.48 6.26 11.85
N ILE A 217 6.58 5.94 12.78
CA ILE A 217 5.61 6.91 13.30
C ILE A 217 6.33 8.05 14.03
N LEU A 218 7.39 7.75 14.76
CA LEU A 218 8.16 8.74 15.52
C LEU A 218 8.85 9.77 14.62
N LEU A 219 9.35 9.37 13.44
CA LEU A 219 9.94 10.30 12.46
C LEU A 219 8.99 11.44 12.11
N ARG A 220 7.68 11.16 11.96
CA ARG A 220 6.66 12.18 11.69
C ARG A 220 6.28 12.95 12.95
N ASN A 221 6.03 12.25 14.06
CA ASN A 221 5.55 12.89 15.29
C ASN A 221 6.51 13.96 15.80
N PHE A 222 7.82 13.75 15.63
CA PHE A 222 8.84 14.70 16.06
C PHE A 222 9.17 15.78 15.02
N ASP A 223 8.59 15.71 13.81
CA ASP A 223 8.50 16.84 12.87
C ASP A 223 7.34 17.78 13.27
N GLU A 224 6.19 17.23 13.70
CA GLU A 224 4.99 18.01 14.06
C GLU A 224 5.02 18.55 15.51
N HIS A 225 5.56 17.78 16.45
CA HIS A 225 5.53 18.07 17.90
C HIS A 225 6.89 17.75 18.56
N PRO A 226 7.89 18.64 18.40
CA PRO A 226 9.19 18.43 19.03
C PRO A 226 9.07 18.46 20.57
N GLY A 227 9.57 17.39 21.20
CA GLY A 227 9.72 17.27 22.66
C GLY A 227 11.19 17.04 23.01
N ASP A 228 11.49 16.06 23.87
CA ASP A 228 12.88 15.62 24.16
C ASP A 228 13.50 14.79 23.02
N THR A 229 12.79 14.64 21.90
CA THR A 229 13.26 13.99 20.68
C THR A 229 12.76 14.80 19.49
N THR A 230 13.63 14.98 18.50
CA THR A 230 13.37 15.80 17.31
C THR A 230 13.88 15.10 16.06
N THR A 231 13.10 15.16 14.97
CA THR A 231 13.56 14.76 13.64
C THR A 231 14.43 15.87 13.05
N VAL A 232 15.71 15.59 12.81
CA VAL A 232 16.64 16.54 12.23
C VAL A 232 16.85 16.19 10.77
N LEU A 233 16.38 17.09 9.90
CA LEU A 233 16.60 17.04 8.45
C LEU A 233 17.80 17.91 8.11
N ARG A 234 18.84 17.29 7.52
CA ARG A 234 20.00 18.00 6.98
C ARG A 234 19.96 17.90 5.47
N ASN A 235 19.99 19.04 4.80
CA ASN A 235 20.23 19.09 3.36
C ASN A 235 21.67 18.65 3.04
N PHE A 236 22.11 18.78 1.80
CA PHE A 236 23.53 18.61 1.45
C PHE A 236 24.42 19.43 2.41
N HIS A 237 25.35 18.73 3.06
CA HIS A 237 26.17 19.28 4.12
C HIS A 237 27.59 18.72 4.08
N LEU A 238 28.53 19.38 4.75
CA LEU A 238 29.90 18.88 4.86
C LEU A 238 29.97 17.75 5.90
N ALA A 239 30.37 16.56 5.47
CA ALA A 239 30.79 15.46 6.35
C ALA A 239 32.25 15.59 6.79
N GLY A 240 33.01 16.50 6.18
CA GLY A 240 34.40 16.81 6.51
C GLY A 240 34.96 17.89 5.57
N PRO A 241 36.24 18.27 5.72
CA PRO A 241 36.84 19.39 4.99
C PRO A 241 36.75 19.29 3.46
N ARG A 242 36.56 18.09 2.91
CA ARG A 242 36.47 17.81 1.46
C ARG A 242 35.41 16.76 1.12
N ALA A 243 34.46 16.54 2.00
CA ALA A 243 33.42 15.52 1.82
C ALA A 243 32.04 16.17 1.94
N ILE A 244 31.24 16.09 0.89
CA ILE A 244 29.83 16.43 0.92
C ILE A 244 29.03 15.16 1.17
N SER A 245 28.10 15.25 2.11
CA SER A 245 27.08 14.25 2.37
C SER A 245 25.80 14.61 1.63
N ALA A 246 25.12 13.59 1.10
CA ALA A 246 23.75 13.72 0.59
C ALA A 246 22.78 14.11 1.73
N PRO A 247 21.55 14.54 1.41
CA PRO A 247 20.57 14.86 2.44
C PRO A 247 20.29 13.67 3.38
N THR A 248 20.26 13.95 4.69
CA THR A 248 20.04 12.94 5.72
C THR A 248 18.94 13.34 6.69
N TRP A 249 18.22 12.36 7.24
CA TRP A 249 17.42 12.52 8.45
C TRP A 249 17.95 11.69 9.60
N GLU A 250 17.72 12.15 10.82
CA GLU A 250 17.99 11.40 12.05
C GLU A 250 17.00 11.79 13.13
N LEU A 251 16.75 10.90 14.08
CA LEU A 251 16.19 11.29 15.37
C LEU A 251 17.33 11.73 16.28
N THR A 252 17.16 12.82 17.01
CA THR A 252 18.08 13.27 18.06
C THR A 252 17.36 13.30 19.41
N GLY A 253 18.09 13.22 20.53
CA GLY A 253 17.53 13.21 21.88
C GLY A 253 17.37 11.81 22.46
N ALA A 254 16.30 11.57 23.24
CA ALA A 254 16.12 10.32 23.99
C ALA A 254 16.02 9.06 23.12
N LYS A 255 15.59 9.20 21.85
CA LYS A 255 15.51 8.10 20.87
C LYS A 255 16.42 8.35 19.66
N ALA A 256 17.66 8.77 19.91
CA ALA A 256 18.59 9.10 18.86
C ALA A 256 18.83 7.92 17.89
N THR A 257 18.87 8.20 16.59
CA THR A 257 19.23 7.23 15.56
C THR A 257 20.43 7.74 14.78
N ALA A 258 21.15 6.84 14.11
CA ALA A 258 22.17 7.27 13.15
C ALA A 258 21.52 8.03 11.97
N PRO A 259 22.23 9.00 11.37
CA PRO A 259 21.81 9.62 10.13
C PRO A 259 21.61 8.60 9.03
N LYS A 260 20.52 8.76 8.28
CA LYS A 260 20.23 7.98 7.08
C LYS A 260 20.00 8.90 5.90
N PHE A 261 20.44 8.48 4.72
CA PHE A 261 20.17 9.21 3.49
C PHE A 261 18.68 9.15 3.15
N ILE A 262 18.09 10.33 2.96
CA ILE A 262 16.64 10.50 2.86
C ILE A 262 16.09 9.75 1.65
N ALA A 263 16.75 9.86 0.49
CA ALA A 263 16.27 9.30 -0.75
C ALA A 263 16.22 7.75 -0.71
N GLU A 264 17.30 7.11 -0.25
CA GLU A 264 17.39 5.66 -0.12
C GLU A 264 16.44 5.13 0.96
N ASP A 265 16.45 5.73 2.16
CA ASP A 265 15.61 5.27 3.27
C ASP A 265 14.12 5.46 2.93
N ALA A 266 13.71 6.53 2.23
CA ALA A 266 12.33 6.70 1.79
C ALA A 266 11.86 5.56 0.87
N ILE A 267 12.67 5.15 -0.10
CA ILE A 267 12.36 4.02 -0.99
C ILE A 267 12.22 2.72 -0.18
N GLU A 268 13.17 2.46 0.72
CA GLU A 268 13.17 1.26 1.57
C GLU A 268 11.97 1.22 2.51
N GLN A 269 11.62 2.33 3.16
CA GLN A 269 10.48 2.39 4.07
C GLN A 269 9.15 2.26 3.32
N THR A 270 9.03 2.82 2.11
CA THR A 270 7.84 2.62 1.28
C THR A 270 7.68 1.16 0.87
N ALA A 271 8.76 0.51 0.43
CA ALA A 271 8.74 -0.91 0.10
C ALA A 271 8.40 -1.79 1.31
N TYR A 272 8.95 -1.45 2.48
CA TYR A 272 8.65 -2.12 3.74
C TYR A 272 7.17 -1.96 4.14
N VAL A 273 6.63 -0.74 4.18
CA VAL A 273 5.24 -0.50 4.57
C VAL A 273 4.26 -1.13 3.57
N ARG A 274 4.56 -1.14 2.27
CA ARG A 274 3.79 -1.89 1.28
C ARG A 274 3.76 -3.39 1.58
N GLY A 275 4.92 -3.99 1.90
CA GLY A 275 5.01 -5.40 2.27
C GLY A 275 4.23 -5.71 3.55
N ILE A 276 4.29 -4.82 4.54
CA ILE A 276 3.49 -4.92 5.78
C ILE A 276 1.99 -4.87 5.46
N ALA A 277 1.56 -3.90 4.64
CA ALA A 277 0.17 -3.76 4.22
C ALA A 277 -0.33 -5.05 3.57
N GLU A 278 0.41 -5.55 2.59
CA GLU A 278 0.08 -6.79 1.88
C GLU A 278 -0.07 -7.97 2.85
N ASN A 279 0.93 -8.22 3.70
CA ASN A 279 0.90 -9.38 4.59
C ASN A 279 -0.19 -9.28 5.67
N VAL A 280 -0.42 -8.09 6.24
CA VAL A 280 -1.52 -7.89 7.21
C VAL A 280 -2.87 -8.16 6.54
N VAL A 281 -3.05 -7.69 5.31
CA VAL A 281 -4.28 -7.90 4.54
C VAL A 281 -4.48 -9.39 4.20
N MET A 282 -3.43 -10.06 3.72
CA MET A 282 -3.50 -11.50 3.39
C MET A 282 -3.75 -12.35 4.64
N PHE A 283 -3.07 -12.08 5.76
CA PHE A 283 -3.33 -12.81 7.01
C PHE A 283 -4.75 -12.59 7.49
N ALA A 284 -5.24 -11.35 7.50
CA ALA A 284 -6.61 -11.08 7.92
C ALA A 284 -7.66 -11.77 7.02
N LEU A 285 -7.44 -11.85 5.71
CA LEU A 285 -8.32 -12.60 4.80
C LEU A 285 -8.23 -14.11 5.00
N ASN A 286 -7.03 -14.64 5.27
CA ASN A 286 -6.84 -16.06 5.50
C ASN A 286 -7.57 -16.54 6.76
N GLU A 287 -7.76 -15.69 7.77
CA GLU A 287 -8.59 -15.98 8.94
C GLU A 287 -10.09 -16.09 8.61
N LEU A 288 -10.53 -15.49 7.50
CA LEU A 288 -11.94 -15.51 7.07
C LEU A 288 -12.25 -16.60 6.04
N ILE A 289 -11.26 -17.03 5.26
CA ILE A 289 -11.46 -18.03 4.22
C ILE A 289 -11.71 -19.40 4.86
N GLN A 290 -12.79 -20.05 4.40
CA GLN A 290 -13.22 -21.34 4.93
C GLN A 290 -12.67 -22.50 4.11
N PRO A 291 -12.39 -23.66 4.73
CA PRO A 291 -12.06 -24.88 4.00
C PRO A 291 -13.12 -25.23 2.95
N PRO A 292 -12.71 -25.80 1.80
CA PRO A 292 -11.37 -26.25 1.47
C PRO A 292 -10.49 -25.17 0.84
N LEU A 293 -10.80 -23.87 0.97
CA LEU A 293 -9.99 -22.81 0.38
C LEU A 293 -8.87 -22.35 1.34
N MET A 294 -7.76 -21.90 0.79
CA MET A 294 -6.67 -21.27 1.53
C MET A 294 -5.94 -20.23 0.66
N ILE A 295 -5.29 -19.25 1.28
CA ILE A 295 -4.38 -18.33 0.56
C ILE A 295 -3.00 -18.95 0.51
N MET A 296 -2.42 -19.05 -0.69
CA MET A 296 -1.06 -19.53 -0.90
C MET A 296 -0.23 -18.50 -1.65
N GLN A 297 1.06 -18.47 -1.35
CA GLN A 297 2.03 -17.70 -2.13
C GLN A 297 2.30 -18.40 -3.46
N ILE A 298 2.32 -17.63 -4.54
CA ILE A 298 2.75 -18.07 -5.86
C ILE A 298 4.27 -18.18 -5.86
N ASN A 299 4.82 -19.23 -6.47
CA ASN A 299 6.26 -19.35 -6.64
C ASN A 299 6.80 -18.15 -7.44
N GLU A 300 7.96 -17.61 -7.04
CA GLU A 300 8.52 -16.39 -7.63
C GLU A 300 8.77 -16.50 -9.15
N ASP A 301 9.06 -17.70 -9.65
CA ASP A 301 9.25 -18.01 -11.08
C ASP A 301 7.95 -17.99 -11.90
N HIS A 302 6.79 -18.03 -11.24
CA HIS A 302 5.46 -17.99 -11.86
C HIS A 302 4.77 -16.62 -11.74
N ILE A 303 5.42 -15.61 -11.16
CA ILE A 303 4.85 -14.27 -11.02
C ILE A 303 4.90 -13.55 -12.37
N ASP A 304 3.73 -13.17 -12.90
CA ASP A 304 3.61 -12.35 -14.13
C ASP A 304 4.14 -10.93 -13.87
N PRO A 305 5.19 -10.45 -14.56
CA PRO A 305 5.70 -9.09 -14.40
C PRO A 305 4.68 -8.00 -14.80
N ALA A 306 3.70 -8.32 -15.65
CA ALA A 306 2.61 -7.42 -16.02
C ALA A 306 1.55 -7.27 -14.91
N TRP A 307 1.51 -8.25 -13.99
CA TRP A 307 0.57 -8.31 -12.89
C TRP A 307 1.17 -9.10 -11.70
N PRO A 308 2.12 -8.50 -10.95
CA PRO A 308 2.99 -9.20 -10.01
C PRO A 308 2.30 -9.47 -8.66
N VAL A 309 1.14 -10.12 -8.71
CA VAL A 309 0.47 -10.69 -7.53
C VAL A 309 1.31 -11.82 -6.97
N ARG A 310 1.37 -11.88 -5.65
CA ARG A 310 2.18 -12.82 -4.88
C ARG A 310 1.34 -13.89 -4.20
N PHE A 311 0.07 -13.63 -3.92
CA PHE A 311 -0.83 -14.55 -3.25
C PHE A 311 -2.09 -14.80 -4.06
N ARG A 312 -2.60 -16.03 -4.02
CA ARG A 312 -3.89 -16.42 -4.62
C ARG A 312 -4.64 -17.38 -3.72
N VAL A 313 -5.94 -17.50 -3.96
CA VAL A 313 -6.78 -18.51 -3.31
C VAL A 313 -6.63 -19.84 -4.05
N HIS A 314 -6.36 -20.91 -3.30
CA HIS A 314 -6.21 -22.26 -3.81
C HIS A 314 -7.14 -23.23 -3.06
N LEU A 315 -7.43 -24.36 -3.70
CA LEU A 315 -8.05 -25.51 -3.04
C LEU A 315 -6.98 -26.25 -2.24
N ASP A 316 -7.21 -26.39 -0.94
CA ASP A 316 -6.47 -27.27 -0.05
C ASP A 316 -6.93 -28.71 -0.26
N THR A 317 -6.28 -29.38 -1.22
CA THR A 317 -6.56 -30.78 -1.55
C THR A 317 -6.25 -31.74 -0.40
N SER A 318 -5.43 -31.34 0.59
CA SER A 318 -5.13 -32.18 1.75
C SER A 318 -6.34 -32.35 2.69
N ARG A 319 -7.32 -31.43 2.58
CA ARG A 319 -8.57 -31.45 3.37
C ARG A 319 -9.77 -31.96 2.57
N MET A 320 -9.58 -32.38 1.32
CA MET A 320 -10.66 -32.90 0.48
C MET A 320 -10.78 -34.43 0.64
N THR A 321 -11.94 -34.90 1.09
CA THR A 321 -12.31 -36.31 1.05
C THR A 321 -13.12 -36.58 -0.22
N PHE A 322 -12.55 -37.37 -1.13
CA PHE A 322 -13.28 -37.81 -2.33
C PHE A 322 -14.18 -38.99 -1.95
N VAL A 323 -15.50 -38.79 -2.04
CA VAL A 323 -16.46 -39.89 -1.90
C VAL A 323 -16.53 -40.62 -3.25
N SER A 324 -16.14 -41.88 -3.27
CA SER A 324 -16.25 -42.71 -4.47
C SER A 324 -17.73 -42.98 -4.79
N PRO A 325 -18.19 -42.81 -6.04
CA PRO A 325 -19.60 -43.02 -6.41
C PRO A 325 -20.11 -44.45 -6.22
N ASN A 326 -19.25 -45.40 -5.85
CA ASN A 326 -19.60 -46.81 -5.63
C ASN A 326 -19.98 -47.17 -4.19
N SER A 327 -20.00 -46.24 -3.23
CA SER A 327 -20.60 -46.49 -1.91
C SER A 327 -22.10 -46.17 -1.90
N ARG A 328 -22.88 -46.84 -2.76
CA ARG A 328 -24.26 -47.15 -2.41
C ARG A 328 -24.16 -48.36 -1.49
N ASP A 329 -24.20 -48.12 -0.18
CA ASP A 329 -24.49 -49.21 0.76
C ASP A 329 -25.87 -49.79 0.39
N PRO A 330 -25.96 -51.08 0.03
CA PRO A 330 -27.22 -51.78 0.05
C PRO A 330 -27.45 -52.25 1.49
N THR A 331 -28.21 -51.48 2.28
CA THR A 331 -29.27 -51.91 3.24
C THR A 331 -29.52 -50.85 4.29
#